data_AF-A0A0E3RGT5-F1
#
_entry.id   AF-A0A0E3RGT5-F1
#
_cell.length_a   1.000
_cell.length_b   1.000
_cell.length_c   1.000
_cell.angle_alpha   90.00
_cell.angle_beta   90.00
_cell.angle_gamma   90.00
#
_symmetry.space_group_name_H-M   'P 1'
#
loop_
_entity.id
_entity.type
_entity.pdbx_description
1 polymer ?
#
loop_
_entity_poly.entity_id
_entity_poly.type
_entity_poly.pdbx_seq_one_letter_code
_entity_poly.pdbx_strand_id
1 'polypeptide(L)'
;MRYLGYFVTSPKNEYPEGEIKSTQMVVYDYPIVGAMTIVKDKTTGVEHRIFVDAYTLDVVPDKPATETEPGIWSIYEQRLKNGIDNNLRHWQKSDELAKSIEQAAVNKGVSINAAVTEENIKKLSADITKSRTDVEVDLGATVYAQITSYYCAPATAKMLTKYYNDESPHQTTIYEMMNGVAPNGVTYPNQLLYYRSSNGMNKPDSFSTDTVSFAGAMNEINNGRPFASGVPGHVRMCRGYKISGSNEYLRIGDPNPIYFCVPYWEAFGSENKRIYVRS
;
A
#
# COMPACT_ATOMS: atom_id res chain seq x y z
N MET A 1 -3.42 43.78 -7.77
CA MET A 1 -4.49 43.74 -8.80
C MET A 1 -4.01 43.87 -10.25
N ARG A 2 -2.82 44.39 -10.58
CA ARG A 2 -2.36 44.51 -11.99
C ARG A 2 -1.93 43.20 -12.67
N TYR A 3 -1.33 42.26 -11.92
CA TYR A 3 -0.84 40.99 -12.49
C TYR A 3 -1.94 40.01 -12.88
N LEU A 4 -3.07 39.97 -12.15
CA LEU A 4 -4.20 39.08 -12.47
C LEU A 4 -4.84 39.40 -13.84
N GLY A 5 -4.78 40.66 -14.28
CA GLY A 5 -5.32 41.07 -15.58
C GLY A 5 -4.55 40.45 -16.74
N TYR A 6 -3.21 40.41 -16.65
CA TYR A 6 -2.34 39.88 -17.72
C TYR A 6 -2.52 38.38 -17.94
N PHE A 7 -2.67 37.61 -16.87
CA PHE A 7 -2.91 36.15 -16.95
C PHE A 7 -4.30 35.78 -17.49
N VAL A 8 -5.19 36.76 -17.63
CA VAL A 8 -6.53 36.61 -18.23
C VAL A 8 -6.56 37.15 -19.66
N THR A 9 -5.77 38.18 -19.98
CA THR A 9 -5.74 38.78 -21.33
C THR A 9 -4.94 37.97 -22.33
N SER A 10 -3.78 37.40 -21.97
CA SER A 10 -2.97 36.60 -22.90
C SER A 10 -3.72 35.36 -23.42
N PRO A 11 -4.41 34.58 -22.56
CA PRO A 11 -5.28 33.48 -23.02
C PRO A 11 -6.38 33.90 -23.99
N LYS A 12 -6.96 35.10 -23.78
CA LYS A 12 -8.01 35.65 -24.67
C LYS A 12 -7.45 36.19 -25.98
N ASN A 13 -6.16 36.49 -26.08
CA ASN A 13 -5.55 36.84 -27.37
C ASN A 13 -5.34 35.60 -28.24
N GLU A 14 -5.02 34.45 -27.64
CA GLU A 14 -4.85 33.18 -28.38
C GLU A 14 -6.19 32.50 -28.68
N TYR A 15 -7.15 32.56 -27.75
CA TYR A 15 -8.49 31.98 -27.91
C TYR A 15 -9.56 33.04 -27.57
N PRO A 16 -9.84 33.99 -28.48
CA PRO A 16 -10.74 35.12 -28.22
C PRO A 16 -12.16 34.72 -27.81
N GLU A 17 -12.65 33.60 -28.34
CA GLU A 17 -13.99 33.10 -28.08
C GLU A 17 -14.05 32.04 -26.96
N GLY A 18 -12.89 31.60 -26.46
CA GLY A 18 -12.78 30.52 -25.48
C GLY A 18 -13.29 30.89 -24.07
N GLU A 19 -13.80 29.89 -23.35
CA GLU A 19 -14.19 30.01 -21.94
C GLU A 19 -13.02 29.65 -21.02
N ILE A 20 -12.58 30.57 -20.17
CA ILE A 20 -11.57 30.28 -19.15
C ILE A 20 -12.19 29.42 -18.05
N LYS A 21 -11.70 28.19 -17.88
CA LYS A 21 -12.17 27.24 -16.85
C LYS A 21 -11.45 27.43 -15.52
N SER A 22 -10.14 27.68 -15.56
CA SER A 22 -9.32 27.89 -14.37
C SER A 22 -8.02 28.61 -14.71
N THR A 23 -7.46 29.31 -13.73
CA THR A 23 -6.10 29.86 -13.77
C THR A 23 -5.44 29.52 -12.44
N GLN A 24 -4.28 28.86 -12.49
CA GLN A 24 -3.55 28.41 -11.31
C GLN A 24 -2.06 28.72 -11.45
N MET A 25 -1.40 29.04 -10.34
CA MET A 25 0.05 29.20 -10.32
C MET A 25 0.73 27.83 -10.38
N VAL A 26 1.75 27.69 -11.21
CA VAL A 26 2.45 26.42 -11.47
C VAL A 26 3.97 26.64 -11.50
N VAL A 27 4.72 25.61 -11.17
CA VAL A 27 6.12 25.47 -11.59
C VAL A 27 6.06 24.72 -12.92
N TYR A 28 6.41 25.37 -14.02
CA TYR A 28 6.29 24.79 -15.36
C TYR A 28 7.63 24.21 -15.87
N ASP A 29 8.75 24.67 -15.31
CA ASP A 29 10.10 24.13 -15.48
C ASP A 29 10.90 24.49 -14.20
N TYR A 30 11.34 23.54 -13.39
CA TYR A 30 11.90 23.86 -12.06
C TYR A 30 13.25 24.61 -12.16
N PRO A 31 13.44 25.76 -11.49
CA PRO A 31 12.59 26.38 -10.46
C PRO A 31 11.67 27.53 -10.97
N ILE A 32 11.47 27.66 -12.27
CA ILE A 32 10.70 28.71 -12.95
C ILE A 32 9.19 28.54 -12.73
N VAL A 33 8.55 29.66 -12.37
CA VAL A 33 7.13 29.74 -11.99
C VAL A 33 6.33 30.56 -12.99
N GLY A 34 5.08 30.17 -13.20
CA GLY A 34 4.15 30.83 -14.11
C GLY A 34 2.70 30.63 -13.69
N ALA A 35 1.79 31.08 -14.53
CA ALA A 35 0.37 30.77 -14.43
C ALA A 35 -0.03 29.83 -15.58
N MET A 36 -0.74 28.75 -15.24
CA MET A 36 -1.42 27.89 -16.20
C MET A 36 -2.89 28.28 -16.24
N THR A 37 -3.37 28.65 -17.42
CA THR A 37 -4.79 28.91 -17.67
C THR A 37 -5.35 27.82 -18.58
N ILE A 38 -6.46 27.20 -18.17
CA ILE A 38 -7.20 26.24 -18.99
C ILE A 38 -8.32 27.00 -19.71
N VAL A 39 -8.29 26.98 -21.04
CA VAL A 39 -9.30 27.59 -21.90
C VAL A 39 -10.02 26.50 -22.67
N LYS A 40 -11.35 26.48 -22.57
CA LYS A 40 -12.20 25.61 -23.37
C LYS A 40 -12.65 26.32 -24.64
N ASP A 41 -12.29 25.80 -25.79
CA ASP A 41 -12.80 26.26 -27.08
C ASP A 41 -14.32 25.98 -27.14
N LYS A 42 -15.11 27.01 -27.44
CA LYS A 42 -16.57 26.89 -27.50
C LYS A 42 -17.08 26.16 -28.74
N THR A 43 -16.30 26.18 -29.82
CA THR A 43 -16.65 25.56 -31.11
C THR A 43 -16.33 24.08 -31.10
N THR A 44 -15.14 23.71 -30.62
CA THR A 44 -14.68 22.31 -30.61
C THR A 44 -14.94 21.59 -29.30
N GLY A 45 -15.11 22.34 -28.20
CA GLY A 45 -15.23 21.81 -26.84
C GLY A 45 -13.92 21.33 -26.24
N VAL A 46 -12.79 21.46 -26.96
CA VAL A 46 -11.47 21.02 -26.53
C VAL A 46 -10.88 22.00 -25.51
N GLU A 47 -10.20 21.47 -24.50
CA GLU A 47 -9.49 22.27 -23.49
C GLU A 47 -8.03 22.44 -23.87
N HIS A 48 -7.58 23.68 -23.92
CA HIS A 48 -6.20 24.10 -24.19
C HIS A 48 -5.57 24.66 -22.91
N ARG A 49 -4.29 24.40 -22.72
CA ARG A 49 -3.52 24.97 -21.61
C ARG A 49 -2.61 26.06 -22.16
N ILE A 50 -2.56 27.16 -21.44
CA ILE A 50 -1.72 28.31 -21.78
C ILE A 50 -0.89 28.62 -20.56
N PHE A 51 0.42 28.63 -20.72
CA PHE A 51 1.38 28.94 -19.67
C PHE A 51 1.91 30.35 -19.89
N VAL A 52 1.97 31.15 -18.83
CA VAL A 52 2.54 32.49 -18.87
C VAL A 52 3.59 32.60 -17.78
N ASP A 53 4.81 33.00 -18.14
CA ASP A 53 5.89 33.16 -17.17
C ASP A 53 5.56 34.28 -16.17
N ALA A 54 5.81 34.04 -14.88
CA ALA A 54 5.42 35.00 -13.86
C ALA A 54 6.34 36.24 -13.81
N TYR A 55 7.56 36.13 -14.33
CA TYR A 55 8.57 37.18 -14.33
C TYR A 55 8.54 38.00 -15.63
N THR A 56 8.61 37.33 -16.79
CA THR A 56 8.65 38.00 -18.10
C THR A 56 7.26 38.34 -18.63
N LEU A 57 6.21 37.65 -18.15
CA LEU A 57 4.83 37.73 -18.65
C LEU A 57 4.66 37.22 -20.10
N ASP A 58 5.67 36.52 -20.64
CA ASP A 58 5.59 35.91 -21.96
C ASP A 58 4.79 34.61 -21.92
N VAL A 59 4.12 34.29 -23.04
CA VAL A 59 3.48 32.99 -23.21
C VAL A 59 4.54 31.93 -23.45
N VAL A 60 4.50 30.86 -22.67
CA VAL A 60 5.40 29.71 -22.77
C VAL A 60 4.73 28.62 -23.62
N PRO A 61 5.36 28.13 -24.70
CA PRO A 61 4.76 27.14 -25.58
C PRO A 61 4.45 25.81 -24.87
N ASP A 62 3.18 25.41 -24.82
CA ASP A 62 2.77 24.11 -24.27
C ASP A 62 3.28 22.96 -25.16
N LYS A 63 4.38 22.33 -24.74
CA LYS A 63 5.02 21.22 -25.44
C LYS A 63 5.15 20.00 -24.52
N PRO A 64 4.77 18.79 -24.96
CA PRO A 64 5.00 17.57 -24.19
C PRO A 64 6.51 17.26 -24.12
N ALA A 65 6.93 16.62 -23.03
CA ALA A 65 8.31 16.14 -22.92
C ALA A 65 8.55 14.98 -23.89
N THR A 66 9.74 14.95 -24.51
CA THR A 66 10.22 13.83 -25.33
C THR A 66 11.45 13.20 -24.66
N GLU A 67 11.94 12.06 -25.18
CA GLU A 67 13.15 11.42 -24.63
C GLU A 67 14.40 12.32 -24.67
N THR A 68 14.42 13.29 -25.59
CA THR A 68 15.59 14.15 -25.85
C THR A 68 15.36 15.62 -25.50
N GLU A 69 14.13 16.06 -25.30
CA GLU A 69 13.80 17.46 -25.00
C GLU A 69 12.87 17.58 -23.79
N PRO A 70 13.21 18.43 -22.79
CA PRO A 70 12.32 18.73 -21.69
C PRO A 70 11.07 19.47 -22.22
N GLY A 71 9.90 18.97 -21.85
CA GLY A 71 8.62 19.62 -22.11
C GLY A 71 8.10 20.37 -20.89
N ILE A 72 6.98 21.08 -21.05
CA ILE A 72 6.32 21.75 -19.94
C ILE A 72 5.65 20.72 -19.05
N TRP A 73 5.97 20.76 -17.76
CA TRP A 73 5.43 19.86 -16.76
C TRP A 73 4.82 20.63 -15.60
N SER A 74 3.54 20.38 -15.30
CA SER A 74 2.87 20.94 -14.13
C SER A 74 2.74 19.88 -13.03
N ILE A 75 3.05 20.26 -11.78
CA ILE A 75 2.85 19.41 -10.58
C ILE A 75 1.39 18.95 -10.39
N TYR A 76 0.44 19.54 -11.12
CA TYR A 76 -0.96 19.18 -11.10
C TYR A 76 -1.30 18.01 -12.03
N GLU A 77 -0.44 17.66 -12.98
CA GLU A 77 -0.67 16.60 -13.99
C GLU A 77 -0.58 15.18 -13.41
N GLN A 78 0.20 14.96 -12.35
CA GLN A 78 0.30 13.66 -11.67
C GLN A 78 -0.67 13.52 -10.47
N ARG A 79 -1.59 14.46 -10.28
CA ARG A 79 -2.56 14.37 -9.16
C ARG A 79 -3.62 13.31 -9.46
N LEU A 80 -3.37 12.08 -9.02
CA LEU A 80 -4.43 11.11 -8.79
C LEU A 80 -5.40 11.71 -7.76
N LYS A 81 -6.68 11.89 -8.13
CA LYS A 81 -7.72 12.40 -7.22
C LYS A 81 -7.76 11.64 -5.87
N ASN A 82 -7.33 10.38 -5.85
CA ASN A 82 -7.31 9.51 -4.67
C ASN A 82 -5.97 9.52 -3.89
N GLY A 83 -4.93 10.19 -4.40
CA GLY A 83 -3.61 10.25 -3.77
C GLY A 83 -3.50 11.34 -2.71
N ILE A 84 -4.29 12.41 -2.84
CA ILE A 84 -4.26 13.57 -1.93
C ILE A 84 -4.69 13.16 -0.51
N ASP A 85 -5.80 12.44 -0.38
CA ASP A 85 -6.32 12.02 0.93
C ASP A 85 -5.38 11.03 1.62
N ASN A 86 -4.77 10.12 0.86
CA ASN A 86 -3.78 9.19 1.39
C ASN A 86 -2.52 9.92 1.86
N ASN A 87 -1.98 10.82 1.05
CA ASN A 87 -0.81 11.61 1.41
C ASN A 87 -1.09 12.51 2.62
N LEU A 88 -2.27 13.11 2.70
CA LEU A 88 -2.70 13.92 3.83
C LEU A 88 -2.80 13.07 5.11
N ARG A 89 -3.39 11.86 5.02
CA ARG A 89 -3.44 10.92 6.15
C ARG A 89 -2.05 10.45 6.57
N HIS A 90 -1.14 10.21 5.63
CA HIS A 90 0.24 9.86 5.93
C HIS A 90 0.99 11.00 6.61
N TRP A 91 0.78 12.24 6.14
CA TRP A 91 1.34 13.44 6.75
C TRP A 91 0.82 13.64 8.18
N GLN A 92 -0.48 13.51 8.40
CA GLN A 92 -1.09 13.59 9.73
C GLN A 92 -0.50 12.55 10.70
N LYS A 93 -0.34 11.30 10.26
CA LYS A 93 0.30 10.26 11.08
C LYS A 93 1.76 10.59 11.41
N SER A 94 2.49 11.17 10.47
CA SER A 94 3.87 11.60 10.69
C SER A 94 3.95 12.75 11.69
N ASP A 95 3.03 13.72 11.60
CA ASP A 95 2.93 14.86 12.52
C ASP A 95 2.55 14.41 13.94
N GLU A 96 1.58 13.50 14.07
CA GLU A 96 1.22 12.88 15.35
C GLU A 96 2.40 12.13 15.99
N LEU A 97 3.17 11.38 15.19
CA LEU A 97 4.36 10.69 15.65
C LEU A 97 5.43 11.68 16.15
N ALA A 98 5.69 12.75 15.39
CA ALA A 98 6.65 13.79 15.78
C ALA A 98 6.24 14.43 17.12
N LYS A 99 4.98 14.84 17.26
CA LYS A 99 4.44 15.40 18.51
C LYS A 99 4.56 14.43 19.68
N SER A 100 4.31 13.14 19.45
CA SER A 100 4.46 12.11 20.48
C SER A 100 5.91 11.98 20.97
N ILE A 101 6.89 12.02 20.05
CA ILE A 101 8.31 11.97 20.38
C ILE A 101 8.74 13.24 21.13
N GLU A 102 8.32 14.41 20.66
CA GLU A 102 8.59 15.69 21.34
C GLU A 102 8.06 15.69 22.77
N GLN A 103 6.80 15.28 22.96
CA GLN A 103 6.19 15.19 24.29
C GLN A 103 6.93 14.18 25.18
N ALA A 104 7.36 13.04 24.63
CA ALA A 104 8.13 12.05 25.38
C ALA A 104 9.50 12.60 25.82
N ALA A 105 10.18 13.38 24.97
CA ALA A 105 11.43 14.04 25.31
C ALA A 105 11.23 15.09 26.42
N VAL A 106 10.19 15.93 26.31
CA VAL A 106 9.84 16.94 27.32
C VAL A 106 9.51 16.29 28.66
N ASN A 107 8.73 15.20 28.67
CA ASN A 107 8.39 14.46 29.89
C ASN A 107 9.63 13.89 30.60
N LYS A 108 10.70 13.61 29.86
CA LYS A 108 12.00 13.15 30.38
C LYS A 108 12.95 14.29 30.73
N GLY A 109 12.50 15.55 30.64
CA GLY A 109 13.30 16.73 30.91
C GLY A 109 14.38 16.99 29.86
N VAL A 110 14.20 16.50 28.63
CA VAL A 110 15.12 16.74 27.50
C VAL A 110 14.56 17.89 26.65
N SER A 111 15.36 18.94 26.47
CA SER A 111 15.00 20.07 25.60
C SER A 111 15.18 19.72 24.13
N ILE A 112 14.12 19.88 23.33
CA ILE A 112 14.12 19.66 21.88
C ILE A 112 14.79 20.80 21.08
N ASN A 113 15.00 21.96 21.72
CA ASN A 113 15.59 23.14 21.10
C ASN A 113 17.09 23.30 21.39
N ALA A 114 17.69 22.33 22.08
CA ALA A 114 19.09 22.34 22.47
C ALA A 114 19.85 21.19 21.79
N ALA A 115 21.18 21.32 21.70
CA ALA A 115 22.02 20.23 21.24
C ALA A 115 21.87 19.00 22.15
N VAL A 116 21.86 17.80 21.55
CA VAL A 116 21.78 16.54 22.28
C VAL A 116 23.09 16.29 23.03
N THR A 117 23.01 15.99 24.32
CA THR A 117 24.16 15.62 25.17
C THR A 117 24.15 14.12 25.49
N GLU A 118 25.26 13.57 25.99
CA GLU A 118 25.30 12.18 26.48
C GLU A 118 24.29 11.91 27.62
N GLU A 119 24.05 12.92 28.47
CA GLU A 119 23.05 12.83 29.52
C GLU A 119 21.62 12.74 28.94
N ASN A 120 21.35 13.51 27.87
CA ASN A 120 20.08 13.42 27.14
C ASN A 120 19.91 12.03 26.53
N ILE A 121 20.95 11.46 25.93
CA ILE A 121 20.93 10.09 25.40
C ILE A 121 20.62 9.10 26.52
N LYS A 122 21.28 9.20 27.68
CA LYS A 122 21.02 8.33 28.85
C LYS A 122 19.57 8.41 29.35
N LYS A 123 19.00 9.63 29.47
CA LYS A 123 17.60 9.84 29.89
C LYS A 123 16.60 9.27 28.88
N LEU A 124 16.88 9.45 27.58
CA LEU A 124 16.07 8.88 26.51
C LEU A 124 16.17 7.35 26.49
N SER A 125 17.38 6.81 26.70
CA SER A 125 17.66 5.37 26.70
C SER A 125 17.23 4.63 27.95
N ALA A 126 17.01 5.30 29.08
CA ALA A 126 16.62 4.67 30.35
C ALA A 126 15.27 3.92 30.25
N ASP A 127 14.38 4.32 29.33
CA ASP A 127 13.13 3.61 29.05
C ASP A 127 13.24 2.62 27.88
N ILE A 128 14.42 2.44 27.26
CA ILE A 128 14.64 1.32 26.31
C ILE A 128 14.52 -0.03 27.04
N THR A 129 14.52 -0.01 28.38
CA THR A 129 14.13 -1.16 29.22
C THR A 129 12.64 -1.51 29.16
N LYS A 130 11.77 -0.68 28.55
CA LYS A 130 10.63 -1.22 27.82
C LYS A 130 11.21 -1.78 26.53
N SER A 131 11.63 -3.04 26.59
CA SER A 131 11.79 -3.86 25.40
C SER A 131 10.60 -3.58 24.48
N ARG A 132 10.84 -3.55 23.17
CA ARG A 132 9.77 -3.84 22.21
C ARG A 132 9.17 -5.14 22.74
N THR A 133 8.01 -5.04 23.41
CA THR A 133 7.52 -6.12 24.27
C THR A 133 7.53 -7.38 23.43
N ASP A 134 7.95 -8.52 23.97
CA ASP A 134 7.73 -9.76 23.24
C ASP A 134 6.23 -9.86 23.02
N VAL A 135 5.81 -9.65 21.77
CA VAL A 135 4.40 -9.67 21.37
C VAL A 135 4.24 -10.93 20.58
N GLU A 136 3.33 -11.79 21.01
CA GLU A 136 2.93 -12.98 20.29
C GLU A 136 1.42 -12.92 20.08
N VAL A 137 1.01 -12.99 18.82
CA VAL A 137 -0.40 -13.07 18.44
C VAL A 137 -0.58 -14.28 17.55
N ASP A 138 -1.46 -15.20 17.96
CA ASP A 138 -1.84 -16.38 17.21
C ASP A 138 -3.38 -16.49 17.22
N LEU A 139 -3.97 -16.54 16.02
CA LEU A 139 -5.42 -16.59 15.83
C LEU A 139 -6.05 -17.97 16.09
N GLY A 140 -5.25 -18.99 16.41
CA GLY A 140 -5.80 -20.31 16.75
C GLY A 140 -6.25 -21.16 15.55
N ALA A 141 -6.06 -20.69 14.31
CA ALA A 141 -6.60 -21.32 13.10
C ALA A 141 -6.08 -22.75 12.88
N THR A 142 -6.98 -23.73 12.73
CA THR A 142 -6.63 -25.16 12.54
C THR A 142 -5.73 -25.39 11.34
N VAL A 143 -4.71 -26.24 11.49
CA VAL A 143 -3.77 -26.61 10.44
C VAL A 143 -4.15 -27.97 9.86
N TYR A 144 -4.13 -28.09 8.52
CA TYR A 144 -4.41 -29.32 7.80
C TYR A 144 -3.27 -29.66 6.85
N ALA A 145 -2.82 -30.91 6.87
CA ALA A 145 -1.86 -31.43 5.91
C ALA A 145 -2.44 -31.51 4.48
N GLN A 146 -1.60 -31.33 3.46
CA GLN A 146 -1.99 -31.62 2.07
C GLN A 146 -2.14 -33.13 1.84
N ILE A 147 -3.17 -33.55 1.11
CA ILE A 147 -3.41 -34.98 0.83
C ILE A 147 -2.62 -35.52 -0.38
N THR A 148 -2.02 -34.63 -1.17
CA THR A 148 -1.13 -34.96 -2.29
C THR A 148 -0.08 -33.87 -2.48
N SER A 149 1.01 -34.16 -3.21
CA SER A 149 2.21 -33.32 -3.31
C SER A 149 1.96 -31.93 -3.92
N TYR A 150 0.90 -31.76 -4.71
CA TYR A 150 0.56 -30.52 -5.40
C TYR A 150 -0.64 -29.77 -4.78
N TYR A 151 -1.08 -30.17 -3.58
CA TYR A 151 -2.27 -29.60 -2.90
C TYR A 151 -1.98 -28.57 -1.81
N CYS A 152 -0.81 -27.93 -1.81
CA CYS A 152 -0.48 -26.89 -0.84
C CYS A 152 -1.51 -25.73 -0.84
N ALA A 153 -1.95 -25.29 -2.02
CA ALA A 153 -2.97 -24.25 -2.17
C ALA A 153 -4.38 -24.70 -1.70
N PRO A 154 -4.95 -25.83 -2.15
CA PRO A 154 -6.20 -26.37 -1.60
C PRO A 154 -6.18 -26.62 -0.09
N ALA A 155 -5.07 -27.13 0.44
CA ALA A 155 -4.92 -27.36 1.88
C ALA A 155 -4.91 -26.04 2.66
N THR A 156 -4.18 -25.03 2.18
CA THR A 156 -4.21 -23.68 2.76
C THR A 156 -5.60 -23.07 2.70
N ALA A 157 -6.28 -23.19 1.56
CA ALA A 157 -7.66 -22.74 1.43
C ALA A 157 -8.61 -23.46 2.39
N LYS A 158 -8.48 -24.78 2.60
CA LYS A 158 -9.25 -25.51 3.62
C LYS A 158 -9.04 -24.94 5.02
N MET A 159 -7.80 -24.59 5.38
CA MET A 159 -7.50 -23.96 6.68
C MET A 159 -8.21 -22.60 6.83
N LEU A 160 -8.13 -21.77 5.79
CA LEU A 160 -8.78 -20.46 5.76
C LEU A 160 -10.31 -20.57 5.76
N THR A 161 -10.90 -21.48 4.99
CA THR A 161 -12.35 -21.76 5.00
C THR A 161 -12.81 -22.19 6.37
N LYS A 162 -12.05 -23.07 7.05
CA LYS A 162 -12.39 -23.48 8.41
C LYS A 162 -12.37 -22.31 9.38
N TYR A 163 -11.42 -21.40 9.23
CA TYR A 163 -11.34 -20.23 10.09
C TYR A 163 -12.47 -19.23 9.86
N TYR A 164 -12.73 -18.85 8.60
CA TYR A 164 -13.68 -17.78 8.28
C TYR A 164 -15.14 -18.22 8.25
N ASN A 165 -15.41 -19.47 7.86
CA ASN A 165 -16.75 -19.97 7.58
C ASN A 165 -17.14 -21.17 8.46
N ASP A 166 -16.24 -21.65 9.34
CA ASP A 166 -16.39 -22.88 10.14
C ASP A 166 -16.58 -24.19 9.33
N GLU A 167 -16.38 -24.13 8.01
CA GLU A 167 -16.53 -25.25 7.08
C GLU A 167 -15.20 -25.96 6.79
N SER A 168 -15.26 -27.25 6.43
CA SER A 168 -14.04 -28.04 6.14
C SER A 168 -14.14 -28.86 4.84
N PRO A 169 -14.30 -28.21 3.67
CA PRO A 169 -14.44 -28.91 2.40
C PRO A 169 -13.24 -29.83 2.11
N HIS A 170 -13.48 -30.82 1.26
CA HIS A 170 -12.44 -31.74 0.82
C HIS A 170 -11.46 -31.02 -0.12
N GLN A 171 -10.15 -31.30 -0.01
CA GLN A 171 -9.14 -30.59 -0.80
C GLN A 171 -9.31 -30.80 -2.32
N THR A 172 -9.80 -31.96 -2.75
CA THR A 172 -10.13 -32.22 -4.16
C THR A 172 -11.21 -31.28 -4.68
N THR A 173 -12.28 -31.04 -3.92
CA THR A 173 -13.35 -30.10 -4.29
C THR A 173 -12.81 -28.68 -4.43
N ILE A 174 -11.96 -28.25 -3.49
CA ILE A 174 -11.31 -26.93 -3.56
C ILE A 174 -10.41 -26.85 -4.79
N TYR A 175 -9.63 -27.90 -5.08
CA TYR A 175 -8.74 -27.96 -6.25
C TYR A 175 -9.49 -27.84 -7.58
N GLU A 176 -10.63 -28.52 -7.71
CA GLU A 176 -11.53 -28.42 -8.87
C GLU A 176 -12.08 -26.99 -9.02
N MET A 177 -12.54 -26.37 -7.93
CA MET A 177 -13.02 -24.99 -7.94
C MET A 177 -11.94 -23.95 -8.26
N MET A 178 -10.68 -24.29 -7.98
CA MET A 178 -9.52 -23.50 -8.36
C MET A 178 -9.03 -23.82 -9.78
N ASN A 179 -9.77 -24.57 -10.60
CA ASN A 179 -9.34 -24.99 -11.94
C ASN A 179 -7.95 -25.66 -11.93
N GLY A 180 -7.67 -26.48 -10.92
CA GLY A 180 -6.43 -27.23 -10.81
C GLY A 180 -6.32 -28.30 -11.91
N VAL A 181 -5.11 -28.52 -12.43
CA VAL A 181 -4.82 -29.55 -13.45
C VAL A 181 -3.70 -30.45 -12.94
N ALA A 182 -4.05 -31.68 -12.57
CA ALA A 182 -3.08 -32.62 -12.02
C ALA A 182 -1.98 -32.97 -13.05
N PRO A 183 -0.74 -33.17 -12.62
CA PRO A 183 -0.24 -33.18 -11.23
C PRO A 183 0.33 -31.82 -10.78
N ASN A 184 -0.16 -30.70 -11.33
CA ASN A 184 0.40 -29.37 -11.03
C ASN A 184 -0.28 -28.70 -9.83
N GLY A 185 0.46 -27.80 -9.18
CA GLY A 185 -0.11 -26.90 -8.18
C GLY A 185 -1.08 -25.87 -8.80
N VAL A 186 -1.63 -25.00 -7.95
CA VAL A 186 -2.61 -23.99 -8.36
C VAL A 186 -1.95 -22.60 -8.41
N THR A 187 -2.14 -21.86 -9.50
CA THR A 187 -1.67 -20.47 -9.63
C THR A 187 -2.45 -19.52 -8.72
N TYR A 188 -1.86 -18.39 -8.33
CA TYR A 188 -2.55 -17.41 -7.47
C TYR A 188 -3.86 -16.85 -8.05
N PRO A 189 -3.97 -16.52 -9.35
CA PRO A 189 -5.25 -16.13 -9.95
C PRO A 189 -6.34 -17.20 -9.78
N ASN A 190 -5.96 -18.47 -9.93
CA ASN A 190 -6.85 -19.61 -9.76
C ASN A 190 -7.25 -19.84 -8.29
N GLN A 191 -6.33 -19.61 -7.34
CA GLN A 191 -6.65 -19.64 -5.91
C GLN A 191 -7.70 -18.58 -5.54
N LEU A 192 -7.61 -17.37 -6.13
CA LEU A 192 -8.60 -16.31 -5.93
C LEU A 192 -10.01 -16.67 -6.39
N LEU A 193 -10.17 -17.60 -7.35
CA LEU A 193 -11.50 -18.06 -7.78
C LEU A 193 -12.27 -18.67 -6.61
N TYR A 194 -11.62 -19.54 -5.84
CA TYR A 194 -12.23 -20.16 -4.67
C TYR A 194 -12.48 -19.14 -3.55
N TYR A 195 -11.52 -18.24 -3.29
CA TYR A 195 -11.69 -17.24 -2.23
C TYR A 195 -12.85 -16.27 -2.51
N ARG A 196 -12.98 -15.80 -3.75
CA ARG A 196 -13.98 -14.78 -4.12
C ARG A 196 -15.37 -15.36 -4.39
N SER A 197 -15.45 -16.57 -4.93
CA SER A 197 -16.73 -17.17 -5.35
C SER A 197 -17.71 -17.33 -4.19
N SER A 198 -18.99 -17.05 -4.43
CA SER A 198 -20.09 -17.29 -3.49
C SER A 198 -20.25 -18.77 -3.14
N ASN A 199 -19.87 -19.67 -4.06
CA ASN A 199 -19.88 -21.11 -3.83
C ASN A 199 -18.57 -21.60 -3.19
N GLY A 200 -17.60 -20.71 -2.99
CA GLY A 200 -16.33 -20.94 -2.30
C GLY A 200 -16.34 -20.28 -0.92
N MET A 201 -15.42 -19.36 -0.67
CA MET A 201 -15.37 -18.67 0.63
C MET A 201 -16.25 -17.43 0.73
N ASN A 202 -16.80 -16.93 -0.38
CA ASN A 202 -17.59 -15.70 -0.45
C ASN A 202 -16.84 -14.47 0.13
N LYS A 203 -15.59 -14.32 -0.28
CA LYS A 203 -14.68 -13.23 0.11
C LYS A 203 -14.32 -12.39 -1.13
N PRO A 204 -15.27 -11.63 -1.69
CA PRO A 204 -15.15 -11.00 -3.02
C PRO A 204 -13.97 -10.02 -3.13
N ASP A 205 -13.62 -9.36 -2.03
CA ASP A 205 -12.54 -8.37 -1.95
C ASP A 205 -11.15 -8.99 -1.72
N SER A 206 -11.05 -10.32 -1.74
CA SER A 206 -9.76 -11.01 -1.63
C SER A 206 -8.83 -10.64 -2.78
N PHE A 207 -7.52 -10.49 -2.53
CA PHE A 207 -6.55 -10.14 -3.56
C PHE A 207 -5.16 -10.69 -3.27
N SER A 208 -4.36 -10.87 -4.32
CA SER A 208 -2.95 -11.28 -4.22
C SER A 208 -2.01 -10.08 -4.34
N THR A 209 -0.88 -10.10 -3.64
CA THR A 209 0.17 -9.08 -3.75
C THR A 209 1.56 -9.68 -3.63
N ASP A 210 2.50 -9.12 -4.40
CA ASP A 210 3.95 -9.39 -4.31
C ASP A 210 4.66 -8.45 -3.33
N THR A 211 3.98 -7.38 -2.88
CA THR A 211 4.50 -6.46 -1.86
C THR A 211 4.27 -7.05 -0.48
N VAL A 212 5.26 -7.78 0.02
CA VAL A 212 5.25 -8.37 1.36
C VAL A 212 5.90 -7.43 2.38
N SER A 213 5.25 -7.25 3.53
CA SER A 213 5.80 -6.48 4.66
C SER A 213 5.33 -7.06 5.98
N PHE A 214 6.16 -6.97 7.02
CA PHE A 214 5.77 -7.43 8.35
C PHE A 214 4.60 -6.60 8.92
N ALA A 215 4.64 -5.27 8.73
CA ALA A 215 3.54 -4.38 9.12
C ALA A 215 2.21 -4.76 8.45
N GLY A 216 2.24 -5.18 7.17
CA GLY A 216 1.05 -5.70 6.49
C GLY A 216 0.50 -6.98 7.13
N ALA A 217 1.39 -7.90 7.54
CA ALA A 217 0.97 -9.12 8.24
C ALA A 217 0.36 -8.80 9.60
N MET A 218 1.01 -7.93 10.40
CA MET A 218 0.48 -7.48 11.69
C MET A 218 -0.90 -6.85 11.54
N ASN A 219 -1.09 -5.99 10.53
CA ASN A 219 -2.39 -5.36 10.30
C ASN A 219 -3.48 -6.39 10.01
N GLU A 220 -3.23 -7.40 9.17
CA GLU A 220 -4.22 -8.44 8.94
C GLU A 220 -4.51 -9.27 10.19
N ILE A 221 -3.48 -9.74 10.87
CA ILE A 221 -3.63 -10.58 12.06
C ILE A 221 -4.34 -9.83 13.20
N ASN A 222 -4.01 -8.56 13.45
CA ASN A 222 -4.68 -7.74 14.48
C ASN A 222 -6.17 -7.50 14.17
N ASN A 223 -6.58 -7.64 12.91
CA ASN A 223 -7.98 -7.60 12.52
C ASN A 223 -8.63 -8.99 12.46
N GLY A 224 -7.98 -10.03 13.01
CA GLY A 224 -8.50 -11.40 12.98
C GLY A 224 -8.53 -11.99 11.57
N ARG A 225 -7.62 -11.58 10.69
CA ARG A 225 -7.60 -12.03 9.29
C ARG A 225 -6.34 -12.86 8.98
N PRO A 226 -6.36 -14.20 9.14
CA PRO A 226 -5.30 -15.04 8.60
C PRO A 226 -5.34 -15.00 7.07
N PHE A 227 -4.20 -15.25 6.45
CA PHE A 227 -4.02 -15.08 5.01
C PHE A 227 -3.12 -16.16 4.41
N ALA A 228 -3.15 -16.32 3.09
CA ALA A 228 -2.25 -17.26 2.41
C ALA A 228 -0.86 -16.64 2.25
N SER A 229 0.15 -17.35 2.74
CA SER A 229 1.57 -17.04 2.73
C SER A 229 2.27 -17.87 1.64
N GLY A 230 2.76 -17.20 0.62
CA GLY A 230 3.45 -17.81 -0.52
C GLY A 230 4.96 -17.76 -0.38
N VAL A 231 5.61 -18.88 -0.66
CA VAL A 231 7.06 -19.00 -0.89
C VAL A 231 7.27 -19.65 -2.26
N PRO A 232 8.48 -19.62 -2.86
CA PRO A 232 8.72 -20.24 -4.15
C PRO A 232 8.23 -21.71 -4.20
N GLY A 233 7.25 -21.99 -5.07
CA GLY A 233 6.68 -23.32 -5.28
C GLY A 233 5.70 -23.82 -4.21
N HIS A 234 5.37 -23.03 -3.18
CA HIS A 234 4.56 -23.50 -2.05
C HIS A 234 3.66 -22.42 -1.44
N VAL A 235 2.52 -22.85 -0.89
CA VAL A 235 1.54 -21.96 -0.24
C VAL A 235 1.15 -22.52 1.11
N ARG A 236 1.13 -21.64 2.12
CA ARG A 236 0.91 -21.93 3.54
C ARG A 236 -0.08 -20.93 4.12
N MET A 237 -0.55 -21.13 5.34
CA MET A 237 -1.36 -20.13 6.06
C MET A 237 -0.49 -19.33 7.03
N CYS A 238 -0.52 -18.00 6.96
CA CYS A 238 -0.09 -17.16 8.07
C CYS A 238 -1.27 -16.93 9.02
N ARG A 239 -1.11 -17.33 10.28
CA ARG A 239 -2.15 -17.25 11.32
C ARG A 239 -1.75 -16.43 12.53
N GLY A 240 -0.62 -15.73 12.47
CA GLY A 240 -0.08 -15.01 13.61
C GLY A 240 1.25 -14.35 13.33
N TYR A 241 1.74 -13.57 14.29
CA TYR A 241 3.07 -12.97 14.27
C TYR A 241 3.66 -12.95 15.67
N LYS A 242 5.00 -12.87 15.72
CA LYS A 242 5.75 -12.65 16.95
C LYS A 242 6.83 -11.61 16.72
N ILE A 243 6.97 -10.68 17.65
CA ILE A 243 8.12 -9.78 17.75
C ILE A 243 8.90 -10.26 18.97
N SER A 244 10.19 -10.54 18.81
CA SER A 244 11.06 -10.80 19.96
C SER A 244 12.37 -10.04 19.84
N GLY A 245 12.52 -9.02 20.70
CA GLY A 245 13.54 -7.99 20.55
C GLY A 245 13.41 -7.26 19.21
N SER A 246 14.45 -7.35 18.37
CA SER A 246 14.46 -6.79 17.01
C SER A 246 13.97 -7.76 15.92
N ASN A 247 13.68 -9.02 16.28
CA ASN A 247 13.36 -10.06 15.32
C ASN A 247 11.85 -10.17 15.09
N GLU A 248 11.48 -10.41 13.84
CA GLU A 248 10.10 -10.48 13.36
C GLU A 248 9.82 -11.88 12.83
N TYR A 249 8.74 -12.50 13.32
CA TYR A 249 8.36 -13.87 12.99
C TYR A 249 6.89 -13.97 12.58
N LEU A 250 6.58 -14.91 11.71
CA LEU A 250 5.22 -15.30 11.34
C LEU A 250 4.87 -16.65 11.93
N ARG A 251 3.60 -16.82 12.31
CA ARG A 251 3.04 -18.11 12.74
C ARG A 251 2.50 -18.83 11.50
N ILE A 252 3.20 -19.87 11.07
CA ILE A 252 2.91 -20.57 9.83
C ILE A 252 2.17 -21.88 10.12
N GLY A 253 0.99 -22.03 9.52
CA GLY A 253 0.32 -23.30 9.33
C GLY A 253 0.71 -23.86 7.97
N ASP A 254 1.67 -24.78 7.96
CA ASP A 254 2.21 -25.36 6.73
C ASP A 254 1.50 -26.67 6.38
N PRO A 255 0.93 -26.81 5.17
CA PRO A 255 0.34 -28.08 4.76
C PRO A 255 1.37 -29.18 4.44
N ASN A 256 2.66 -28.86 4.33
CA ASN A 256 3.75 -29.81 4.04
C ASN A 256 4.90 -29.63 5.03
N PRO A 257 5.33 -30.66 5.79
CA PRO A 257 5.12 -32.10 5.60
C PRO A 257 3.73 -32.63 6.00
N ILE A 258 3.24 -33.61 5.25
CA ILE A 258 1.90 -34.24 5.35
C ILE A 258 1.60 -34.79 6.77
N TYR A 259 2.62 -35.03 7.59
CA TYR A 259 2.50 -35.64 8.91
C TYR A 259 2.59 -34.65 10.09
N PHE A 260 2.91 -33.37 9.84
CA PHE A 260 3.06 -32.38 10.88
C PHE A 260 2.03 -31.26 10.72
N CYS A 261 0.83 -31.48 11.28
CA CYS A 261 -0.22 -30.46 11.40
C CYS A 261 0.05 -29.48 12.56
N VAL A 262 1.32 -29.10 12.75
CA VAL A 262 1.75 -28.28 13.88
C VAL A 262 2.23 -26.92 13.36
N PRO A 263 1.62 -25.81 13.79
CA PRO A 263 2.08 -24.50 13.39
C PRO A 263 3.45 -24.17 14.01
N TYR A 264 4.31 -23.50 13.26
CA TYR A 264 5.65 -23.11 13.70
C TYR A 264 5.90 -21.61 13.54
N TRP A 265 6.94 -21.12 14.22
CA TRP A 265 7.43 -19.74 14.07
C TRP A 265 8.51 -19.71 13.01
N GLU A 266 8.31 -18.87 12.00
CA GLU A 266 9.28 -18.64 10.92
C GLU A 266 9.76 -17.19 10.94
N ALA A 267 11.05 -16.95 10.74
CA ALA A 267 11.57 -15.60 10.59
C ALA A 267 10.97 -14.93 9.34
N PHE A 268 10.54 -13.69 9.46
CA PHE A 268 10.01 -12.93 8.33
C PHE A 268 11.09 -12.73 7.25
N GLY A 269 10.71 -12.93 5.97
CA GLY A 269 11.58 -12.68 4.81
C GLY A 269 11.61 -13.77 3.75
N SER A 270 11.09 -14.97 4.04
CA SER A 270 10.96 -16.09 3.09
C SER A 270 9.85 -15.88 2.05
N GLU A 271 8.80 -15.13 2.42
CA GLU A 271 7.62 -14.94 1.60
C GLU A 271 7.93 -14.09 0.36
N ASN A 272 7.37 -14.47 -0.78
CA ASN A 272 7.45 -13.69 -2.00
C ASN A 272 6.08 -13.22 -2.52
N LYS A 273 4.98 -13.79 -2.00
CA LYS A 273 3.63 -13.42 -2.38
C LYS A 273 2.64 -13.71 -1.25
N ARG A 274 1.55 -12.96 -1.16
CA ARG A 274 0.45 -13.21 -0.24
C ARG A 274 -0.90 -13.16 -0.95
N ILE A 275 -1.90 -13.87 -0.40
CA ILE A 275 -3.32 -13.63 -0.70
C ILE A 275 -4.00 -13.22 0.59
N TYR A 276 -4.49 -11.97 0.63
CA TYR A 276 -5.34 -11.49 1.71
C TYR A 276 -6.79 -11.86 1.42
N VAL A 277 -7.45 -12.46 2.41
CA VAL A 277 -8.83 -12.96 2.31
C VAL A 277 -9.76 -11.94 2.95
N ARG A 278 -10.61 -11.28 2.16
CA ARG A 278 -11.43 -10.14 2.62
C ARG A 278 -12.84 -10.19 2.04
N SER A 279 -13.80 -9.74 2.87
CA SER A 279 -15.20 -9.51 2.50
C SER A 279 -15.43 -8.04 2.20
#